data_AF-A0A7S0ART9-F1
#
_entry.id   AF-A0A7S0ART9-F1
#
_cell.length_a   1.000
_cell.length_b   1.000
_cell.length_c   1.000
_cell.angle_alpha   90.00
_cell.angle_beta   90.00
_cell.angle_gamma   90.00
#
_symmetry.space_group_name_H-M   'P 1'
#
loop_
_entity.id
_entity.type
_entity.pdbx_description
1 polymer ?
#
loop_
_entity_poly.entity_id
_entity_poly.type
_entity_poly.pdbx_seq_one_letter_code
_entity_poly.pdbx_strand_id
1 'polypeptide(L)'
;MLGLICACLAGVAAFALALPSPVSGRGLAHSELVRFASVALLSLAMGGIFPVAIELAAEMVYPVEESVVVGLITSINTISGMVYLLTMDRIPNTDVNLPLLVAVLIACALVCLAEERYVRRDDDEGASRMHGG
;
A
#
# COMPACT_ATOMS: atom_id res chain seq x y z
N MET A 1 -10.58 8.34 0.13
CA MET A 1 -9.26 7.68 0.26
C MET A 1 -9.34 6.16 0.16
N LEU A 2 -10.17 5.51 0.99
CA LEU A 2 -10.33 4.05 1.05
C LEU A 2 -10.52 3.35 -0.33
N GLY A 3 -11.42 3.87 -1.17
CA GLY A 3 -11.68 3.27 -2.50
C GLY A 3 -10.47 3.27 -3.43
N LEU A 4 -9.60 4.29 -3.34
CA LEU A 4 -8.38 4.38 -4.13
C LEU A 4 -7.34 3.36 -3.65
N ILE A 5 -7.19 3.19 -2.32
CA ILE A 5 -6.32 2.18 -1.72
C ILE A 5 -6.77 0.78 -2.14
N CYS A 6 -8.09 0.49 -2.06
CA CYS A 6 -8.64 -0.78 -2.51
C CYS A 6 -8.38 -1.03 -4.01
N ALA A 7 -8.49 -0.01 -4.86
CA ALA A 7 -8.18 -0.12 -6.28
C ALA A 7 -6.68 -0.42 -6.52
N CYS A 8 -5.77 0.26 -5.81
CA CYS A 8 -4.34 -0.02 -5.85
C CYS A 8 -4.04 -1.46 -5.41
N LEU A 9 -4.58 -1.89 -4.25
CA LEU A 9 -4.38 -3.24 -3.72
C LEU A 9 -4.95 -4.32 -4.65
N ALA A 10 -6.12 -4.08 -5.25
CA ALA A 10 -6.68 -4.96 -6.28
C ALA A 10 -5.75 -5.09 -7.48
N GLY A 11 -5.07 -4.01 -7.89
CA GLY A 11 -4.09 -4.04 -8.96
C GLY A 11 -2.85 -4.88 -8.63
N VAL A 12 -2.32 -4.74 -7.41
CA VAL A 12 -1.20 -5.59 -6.94
C VAL A 12 -1.62 -7.05 -6.85
N ALA A 13 -2.83 -7.34 -6.35
CA ALA A 13 -3.37 -8.71 -6.30
C ALA A 13 -3.53 -9.30 -7.71
N ALA A 14 -4.04 -8.52 -8.67
CA ALA A 14 -4.19 -8.97 -10.05
C ALA A 14 -2.83 -9.32 -10.69
N PHE A 15 -1.79 -8.53 -10.42
CA PHE A 15 -0.43 -8.85 -10.83
C PHE A 15 0.09 -10.16 -10.18
N ALA A 16 -0.05 -10.30 -8.87
CA ALA A 16 0.39 -11.49 -8.15
C ALA A 16 -0.28 -12.78 -8.67
N LEU A 17 -1.56 -12.70 -9.06
CA LEU A 17 -2.32 -13.82 -9.63
C LEU A 17 -2.02 -14.08 -11.11
N ALA A 18 -1.56 -13.07 -11.85
CA ALA A 18 -1.18 -13.20 -13.25
C ALA A 18 0.09 -14.06 -13.42
N LEU A 19 0.98 -14.03 -12.44
CA LEU A 19 2.24 -14.77 -12.47
C LEU A 19 2.09 -16.22 -11.99
N PRO A 20 2.99 -17.12 -12.42
CA PRO A 20 3.04 -18.49 -11.90
C PRO A 20 3.26 -18.48 -10.38
N SER A 21 2.56 -19.38 -9.69
CA SER A 21 2.75 -19.60 -8.25
C SER A 21 2.53 -21.08 -7.91
N PRO A 22 3.00 -21.56 -6.74
CA PRO A 22 2.77 -22.94 -6.31
C PRO A 22 1.29 -23.30 -6.21
N VAL A 23 0.43 -22.30 -6.00
CA VAL A 23 -1.01 -22.46 -5.81
C VAL A 23 -1.76 -22.44 -7.15
N SER A 24 -1.34 -21.61 -8.12
CA SER A 24 -2.02 -21.50 -9.43
C SER A 24 -1.38 -22.33 -10.54
N GLY A 25 -0.18 -22.88 -10.30
CA GLY A 25 0.60 -23.69 -11.24
C GLY A 25 1.16 -22.87 -12.41
N ARG A 26 0.30 -22.45 -13.35
CA ARG A 26 0.70 -21.76 -14.58
C ARG A 26 0.50 -20.23 -14.56
N GLY A 27 -0.12 -19.68 -13.50
CA GLY A 27 -0.59 -18.29 -13.50
C GLY A 27 -1.84 -18.12 -14.38
N LEU A 28 -2.68 -17.12 -14.09
CA LEU A 28 -3.87 -16.88 -14.92
C LEU A 28 -3.52 -16.36 -16.33
N ALA A 29 -2.37 -15.72 -16.50
CA ALA A 29 -2.00 -15.04 -17.74
C ALA A 29 -1.17 -15.95 -18.67
N HIS A 30 -1.85 -16.64 -19.58
CA HIS A 30 -1.19 -17.39 -20.67
C HIS A 30 -0.73 -16.48 -21.82
N SER A 31 -1.33 -15.29 -21.95
CA SER A 31 -1.01 -14.30 -22.98
C SER A 31 0.02 -13.29 -22.48
N GLU A 32 1.02 -12.98 -23.31
CA GLU A 32 2.03 -11.94 -23.06
C GLU A 32 1.39 -10.56 -22.82
N LEU A 33 0.30 -10.25 -23.51
CA LEU A 33 -0.44 -8.99 -23.34
C LEU A 33 -0.97 -8.85 -21.91
N VAL A 34 -1.46 -9.93 -21.31
CA VAL A 34 -1.96 -9.91 -19.93
C VAL A 34 -0.82 -9.67 -18.95
N ARG A 35 0.37 -10.22 -19.21
CA ARG A 35 1.57 -9.96 -18.40
C ARG A 35 1.98 -8.50 -18.48
N PHE A 36 2.09 -7.93 -19.67
CA PHE A 36 2.40 -6.50 -19.84
C PHE A 36 1.36 -5.60 -19.19
N ALA A 37 0.08 -5.89 -19.38
CA ALA A 37 -1.01 -5.16 -18.72
C ALA A 37 -0.91 -5.24 -17.20
N SER A 38 -0.58 -6.41 -16.64
CA SER A 38 -0.42 -6.59 -15.20
C SER A 38 0.78 -5.81 -14.63
N VAL A 39 1.90 -5.75 -15.37
CA VAL A 39 3.07 -4.94 -14.98
C VAL A 39 2.74 -3.45 -15.02
N ALA A 40 2.03 -2.99 -16.06
CA ALA A 40 1.60 -1.59 -16.17
C ALA A 40 0.65 -1.22 -15.01
N LEU A 41 -0.29 -2.09 -14.69
CA LEU A 41 -1.22 -1.93 -13.57
C LEU A 41 -0.49 -1.89 -12.23
N LEU A 42 0.49 -2.77 -12.02
CA LEU A 42 1.34 -2.77 -10.83
C LEU A 42 2.11 -1.45 -10.71
N SER A 43 2.74 -0.99 -11.78
CA SER A 43 3.50 0.27 -11.78
C SER A 43 2.62 1.47 -11.41
N LEU A 44 1.40 1.53 -11.96
CA LEU A 44 0.43 2.56 -11.62
C LEU A 44 -0.03 2.46 -10.16
N ALA A 45 -0.34 1.25 -9.70
CA ALA A 45 -0.74 1.01 -8.32
C ALA A 45 0.36 1.40 -7.32
N MET A 46 1.62 1.04 -7.60
CA MET A 46 2.77 1.37 -6.75
C MET A 46 3.06 2.88 -6.72
N GLY A 47 2.85 3.60 -7.83
CA GLY A 47 3.00 5.05 -7.86
C GLY A 47 1.94 5.79 -7.03
N GLY A 48 0.71 5.26 -6.98
CA GLY A 48 -0.40 5.86 -6.25
C GLY A 48 -0.49 5.44 -4.77
N ILE A 49 -0.08 4.22 -4.42
CA ILE A 49 -0.34 3.67 -3.09
C ILE A 49 0.43 4.42 -1.98
N PHE A 50 1.64 4.89 -2.26
CA PHE A 50 2.49 5.54 -1.27
C PHE A 50 1.94 6.88 -0.77
N PRO A 51 1.63 7.87 -1.63
CA PRO A 51 1.05 9.13 -1.15
C PRO A 51 -0.29 8.93 -0.46
N VAL A 52 -1.15 8.05 -0.99
CA VAL A 52 -2.47 7.78 -0.42
C VAL A 52 -2.38 7.09 0.94
N ALA A 53 -1.39 6.20 1.13
CA ALA A 53 -1.15 5.57 2.42
C ALA A 53 -0.59 6.55 3.46
N ILE A 54 0.23 7.53 3.05
CA ILE A 54 0.71 8.60 3.93
C ILE A 54 -0.45 9.46 4.40
N GLU A 55 -1.31 9.93 3.49
CA GLU A 55 -2.48 10.72 3.85
C GLU A 55 -3.39 9.96 4.83
N LEU A 56 -3.69 8.69 4.54
CA LEU A 56 -4.51 7.86 5.42
C LEU A 56 -3.88 7.72 6.80
N ALA A 57 -2.57 7.46 6.85
CA ALA A 57 -1.88 7.31 8.13
C ALA A 57 -1.89 8.61 8.93
N ALA A 58 -1.69 9.77 8.28
CA ALA A 58 -1.73 11.08 8.94
C ALA A 58 -3.12 11.37 9.53
N GLU A 59 -4.19 11.05 8.79
CA GLU A 59 -5.56 11.18 9.29
C GLU A 59 -5.83 10.25 10.49
N MET A 60 -5.33 9.02 10.45
CA MET A 60 -5.53 8.02 11.51
C MET A 60 -4.85 8.38 12.82
N VAL A 61 -3.73 9.12 12.78
CA VAL A 61 -2.96 9.49 13.98
C VAL A 61 -3.11 10.95 14.39
N TYR A 62 -4.05 11.70 13.81
CA TYR A 62 -4.28 13.08 14.19
C TYR A 62 -4.47 13.22 15.72
N PRO A 63 -3.82 14.20 16.40
CA PRO A 63 -3.14 15.39 15.86
C PRO A 63 -1.61 15.27 15.71
N VAL A 64 -1.06 14.07 15.50
CA VAL A 64 0.39 13.90 15.31
C VAL A 64 0.88 14.61 14.04
N GLU A 65 2.04 15.26 14.12
CA GLU A 65 2.67 15.93 12.96
C GLU A 65 2.92 14.96 11.80
N GLU A 66 2.55 15.38 10.59
CA GLU A 66 2.71 14.60 9.36
C GLU A 66 4.16 14.15 9.11
N SER A 67 5.13 14.99 9.46
CA SER A 67 6.57 14.71 9.34
C SER A 67 6.99 13.45 10.12
N VAL A 68 6.40 13.23 11.30
CA VAL A 68 6.66 12.06 12.14
C VAL A 68 6.08 10.80 11.50
N VAL A 69 4.87 10.90 10.94
CA VAL A 69 4.19 9.80 10.24
C VAL A 69 4.98 9.37 9.02
N VAL A 70 5.37 10.32 8.16
CA VAL A 70 6.18 10.08 6.96
C VAL A 70 7.53 9.47 7.33
N GLY A 71 8.18 10.00 8.39
CA GLY A 71 9.44 9.46 8.88
C GLY A 71 9.32 8.01 9.36
N LEU A 72 8.27 7.68 10.10
CA LEU A 72 8.01 6.32 10.59
C LEU A 72 7.72 5.35 9.45
N ILE A 73 6.83 5.71 8.52
CA ILE A 73 6.49 4.88 7.34
C ILE A 73 7.74 4.63 6.49
N THR A 74 8.54 5.66 6.24
CA THR A 74 9.78 5.54 5.45
C THR A 74 10.79 4.63 6.15
N SER A 75 10.91 4.72 7.47
CA SER A 75 11.77 3.85 8.28
C SER A 75 11.32 2.39 8.21
N ILE A 76 10.02 2.13 8.38
CA ILE A 76 9.44 0.78 8.25
C ILE A 76 9.66 0.22 6.85
N ASN A 77 9.43 1.03 5.81
CA ASN A 77 9.63 0.62 4.42
C ASN A 77 11.11 0.25 4.16
N THR A 78 12.04 1.07 4.66
CA THR A 78 13.48 0.81 4.52
C THR A 78 13.90 -0.47 5.24
N ILE A 79 13.46 -0.67 6.49
CA ILE A 79 13.74 -1.88 7.27
C ILE A 79 13.16 -3.11 6.57
N SER A 80 11.91 -3.02 6.09
CA SER A 80 11.25 -4.11 5.37
C SER A 80 11.99 -4.47 4.08
N GLY A 81 12.46 -3.45 3.33
CA GLY A 81 13.29 -3.65 2.15
C GLY A 81 14.62 -4.33 2.45
N MET A 82 15.29 -3.96 3.56
CA MET A 82 16.51 -4.65 4.01
C MET A 82 16.24 -6.11 4.37
N VAL A 83 15.16 -6.38 5.12
CA VAL A 83 14.75 -7.76 5.47
C VAL A 83 14.47 -8.57 4.21
N TYR A 84 13.77 -7.98 3.23
CA TYR A 84 13.52 -8.62 1.95
C TYR A 84 14.82 -8.97 1.21
N LEU A 85 15.75 -8.02 1.07
CA LEU A 85 17.04 -8.27 0.43
C LEU A 85 17.86 -9.35 1.12
N LEU A 86 17.80 -9.46 2.46
CA LEU A 86 18.49 -10.51 3.22
C LEU A 86 17.83 -11.88 3.12
N THR A 87 16.56 -11.94 2.69
CA THR A 87 15.77 -13.17 2.63
C THR A 87 15.49 -13.65 1.21
N MET A 88 15.61 -12.79 0.19
CA MET A 88 15.24 -13.09 -1.19
C MET A 88 15.96 -14.33 -1.75
N ASP A 89 17.24 -14.53 -1.44
CA ASP A 89 18.01 -15.69 -1.93
C ASP A 89 17.50 -17.04 -1.36
N ARG A 90 16.70 -17.00 -0.29
CA ARG A 90 16.07 -18.19 0.30
C ARG A 90 14.69 -18.48 -0.27
N ILE A 91 14.11 -17.55 -1.04
CA ILE A 91 12.77 -17.68 -1.60
C ILE A 91 12.92 -18.16 -3.05
N PRO A 92 12.40 -19.34 -3.41
CA PRO A 92 12.38 -19.77 -4.80
C PRO A 92 11.70 -18.71 -5.67
N ASN A 93 12.25 -18.42 -6.86
CA ASN A 93 11.65 -17.43 -7.76
C ASN A 93 10.19 -17.72 -8.11
N THR A 94 9.78 -18.99 -8.07
CA THR A 94 8.38 -19.42 -8.26
C THR A 94 7.44 -18.95 -7.16
N ASP A 95 7.98 -18.62 -5.99
CA ASP A 95 7.23 -18.42 -4.77
C ASP A 95 7.16 -16.94 -4.38
N VAL A 96 7.93 -16.06 -5.03
CA VAL A 96 8.00 -14.61 -4.71
C VAL A 96 6.64 -13.92 -4.76
N ASN A 97 5.72 -14.40 -5.59
CA ASN A 97 4.37 -13.85 -5.71
C ASN A 97 3.48 -14.17 -4.51
N LEU A 98 3.79 -15.24 -3.76
CA LEU A 98 2.98 -15.68 -2.63
C LEU A 98 3.12 -14.75 -1.42
N PRO A 99 4.33 -14.38 -0.94
CA PRO A 99 4.50 -13.34 0.07
C PRO A 99 3.85 -12.01 -0.34
N LEU A 100 3.96 -11.62 -1.61
CA LEU A 100 3.32 -10.41 -2.12
C LEU A 100 1.80 -10.48 -2.01
N LEU A 101 1.18 -11.58 -2.44
CA LEU A 101 -0.26 -11.77 -2.33
C LEU A 101 -0.72 -11.78 -0.87
N VAL A 102 0.01 -12.47 0.02
CA VAL A 102 -0.29 -12.48 1.46
C VAL A 102 -0.20 -11.08 2.06
N ALA A 103 0.85 -10.31 1.73
CA ALA A 103 1.01 -8.94 2.20
C ALA A 103 -0.15 -8.04 1.73
N VAL A 104 -0.60 -8.19 0.47
CA VAL A 104 -1.76 -7.46 -0.06
C VAL A 104 -3.05 -7.83 0.66
N LEU A 105 -3.28 -9.11 0.93
CA LEU A 105 -4.48 -9.56 1.65
C LEU A 105 -4.51 -9.03 3.09
N ILE A 106 -3.36 -9.04 3.79
CA ILE A 106 -3.23 -8.45 5.12
C ILE A 106 -3.47 -6.95 5.05
N ALA A 107 -2.87 -6.25 4.09
CA ALA A 107 -3.07 -4.81 3.90
C ALA A 107 -4.54 -4.47 3.63
N CYS A 108 -5.22 -5.21 2.76
CA CYS A 108 -6.66 -5.07 2.53
C CYS A 108 -7.45 -5.24 3.82
N ALA A 109 -7.16 -6.27 4.60
CA ALA A 109 -7.85 -6.53 5.86
C ALA A 109 -7.64 -5.37 6.86
N LEU A 110 -6.39 -4.92 7.03
CA LEU A 110 -6.06 -3.82 7.93
C LEU A 110 -6.72 -2.51 7.51
N VAL A 111 -6.73 -2.20 6.21
CA VAL A 111 -7.36 -0.99 5.66
C VAL A 111 -8.88 -1.04 5.84
N CYS A 112 -9.52 -2.19 5.62
CA CYS A 112 -10.96 -2.35 5.85
C CYS A 112 -11.35 -2.28 7.34
N LEU A 113 -10.43 -2.60 8.26
CA LEU A 113 -10.64 -2.55 9.70
C LEU A 113 -10.21 -1.22 10.33
N ALA A 114 -9.51 -0.36 9.57
CA ALA A 114 -9.10 0.94 10.03
C ALA A 114 -10.33 1.85 10.19
N GLU A 115 -10.65 2.22 11.42
CA GLU A 115 -11.67 3.22 11.70
C GLU A 115 -11.11 4.61 11.45
N GLU A 116 -11.66 5.32 10.47
CA GLU A 116 -11.34 6.73 10.21
C GLU A 116 -11.80 7.58 11.41
N ARG A 117 -10.86 8.03 12.25
CA ARG A 117 -11.13 8.87 13.43
C ARG A 117 -10.77 10.32 13.15
N TYR A 118 -11.33 10.90 12.10
CA TYR A 118 -11.18 12.33 11.85
C TYR A 118 -12.17 13.11 12.73
N VAL A 119 -11.74 13.50 13.93
CA VAL A 119 -12.47 14.48 14.74
C VAL A 119 -12.04 15.86 14.26
N ARG A 120 -12.78 16.40 13.29
CA ARG A 120 -12.62 17.79 12.83
C ARG A 120 -12.89 18.70 14.00
N ARG A 121 -11.84 19.22 14.66
CA ARG A 121 -12.00 20.24 15.69
C ARG A 121 -12.32 21.55 15.00
N ASP A 122 -13.47 22.13 15.32
CA ASP A 122 -13.86 23.50 14.91
C ASP A 122 -12.82 24.57 15.37
N ASP A 123 -11.86 24.18 16.22
CA ASP A 123 -10.78 25.03 16.74
C ASP A 123 -9.78 25.49 15.65
N ASP A 124 -9.59 24.72 14.57
CA ASP A 124 -8.67 25.09 13.46
C ASP A 124 -9.25 26.24 12.60
N GLU A 125 -10.58 26.41 12.57
CA GLU A 125 -11.24 27.57 11.95
C GLU A 125 -11.12 28.85 12.80
N GLY A 126 -11.03 28.71 14.13
CA GLY A 126 -10.91 29.83 15.07
C GLY A 126 -9.53 30.47 15.07
N ALA A 127 -8.46 29.66 15.02
CA ALA A 127 -7.08 30.15 15.01
C ALA A 127 -6.74 30.91 13.71
N SER A 128 -7.27 30.45 12.58
CA SER A 128 -7.09 31.12 11.27
C SER A 128 -7.76 32.49 11.20
N ARG A 129 -8.82 32.72 11.99
CA ARG A 129 -9.52 34.02 12.07
C ARG A 129 -8.82 35.03 12.99
N MET A 130 -8.01 34.59 13.95
CA MET A 130 -7.32 35.50 14.89
C MET A 130 -5.95 36.00 14.39
N HIS A 131 -5.39 35.41 13.33
CA HIS A 131 -4.12 35.86 12.73
C HIS A 131 -4.28 36.60 11.38
N GLY A 132 -5.52 36.84 10.96
CA GLY A 132 -5.86 37.57 9.72
C GLY A 132 -6.41 38.99 9.92
N GLY A 133 -6.20 39.61 11.09
CA GLY A 133 -6.70 40.95 11.44
C GLY A 133 -5.59 41.96 11.68
#